data_AF-A0A924UW91-F1
#
_entry.id   AF-A0A924UW91-F1
#
_cell.length_a   1.000
_cell.length_b   1.000
_cell.length_c   1.000
_cell.angle_alpha   90.00
_cell.angle_beta   90.00
_cell.angle_gamma   90.00
#
_symmetry.space_group_name_H-M   'P 1'
#
loop_
_entity.id
_entity.type
_entity.pdbx_description
1 polymer ?
#
loop_
_entity_poly.entity_id
_entity_poly.type
_entity_poly.pdbx_seq_one_letter_code
_entity_poly.pdbx_strand_id
1 'polypeptide(L)' 'MKVDQIAIEGFILLKPNEGRRYNLGSMKAIFKADETETNEQYAVSEWWLEPNSHGPGPHCHEDNDEIIYVLEGTI' A
#
# COMPACT_ATOMS: atom_id res chain seq x y z
N MET A 1 -7.73 13.40 -18.70
CA MET A 1 -8.92 12.65 -18.26
C MET A 1 -8.72 12.32 -16.80
N LYS A 2 -9.35 13.07 -15.88
CA LYS A 2 -9.32 12.74 -14.45
C LYS A 2 -10.28 11.57 -14.26
N VAL A 3 -9.77 10.43 -13.81
CA VAL A 3 -10.62 9.34 -13.37
C VAL A 3 -10.99 9.74 -11.94
N ASP A 4 -12.15 10.37 -11.79
CA ASP A 4 -12.69 10.62 -10.47
C ASP A 4 -13.00 9.24 -9.86
N GLN A 5 -12.40 8.99 -8.71
CA GLN A 5 -12.55 7.78 -7.92
C GLN A 5 -14.06 7.59 -7.64
N ILE A 6 -14.69 6.60 -8.27
CA ILE A 6 -16.11 6.32 -8.04
C ILE A 6 -16.19 5.56 -6.71
N ALA A 7 -16.35 6.29 -5.62
CA ALA A 7 -16.84 5.72 -4.37
C ALA A 7 -18.34 5.45 -4.56
N ILE A 8 -18.68 4.21 -4.87
CA ILE A 8 -20.04 3.69 -4.67
C ILE A 8 -20.13 3.46 -3.16
N GLU A 9 -21.19 3.89 -2.45
CA GLU A 9 -21.27 3.80 -0.98
C GLU A 9 -20.76 2.44 -0.46
N GLY A 10 -19.71 2.48 0.36
CA GLY A 10 -19.10 1.30 0.98
C GLY A 10 -18.07 0.53 0.13
N PHE A 11 -17.75 0.98 -1.09
CA PHE A 11 -16.77 0.32 -1.97
C PHE A 11 -15.63 1.23 -2.41
N ILE A 12 -14.42 0.67 -2.38
CA ILE A 12 -13.24 1.25 -3.01
C ILE A 12 -12.94 0.46 -4.28
N LEU A 13 -13.04 1.14 -5.43
CA LEU A 13 -12.63 0.57 -6.72
C LEU A 13 -11.41 1.33 -7.23
N LEU A 14 -10.28 0.62 -7.33
CA LEU A 14 -9.00 1.15 -7.81
C LEU A 14 -8.54 0.33 -9.01
N LYS A 15 -8.09 1.01 -10.07
CA LYS A 15 -7.38 0.36 -11.18
C LYS A 15 -5.97 -0.04 -10.74
N PRO A 16 -5.26 -0.87 -11.54
CA PRO A 16 -3.85 -1.16 -11.27
C PRO A 16 -3.04 0.11 -11.04
N ASN A 17 -2.20 0.11 -10.00
CA ASN A 17 -1.37 1.23 -9.55
C ASN A 17 -2.11 2.49 -9.02
N GLU A 18 -3.45 2.49 -8.94
CA GLU A 18 -4.20 3.56 -8.26
C GLU A 18 -4.18 3.37 -6.73
N GLY A 19 -4.43 4.46 -6.00
CA GLY A 19 -4.33 4.53 -4.53
C GLY A 19 -3.56 5.77 -4.08
N ARG A 20 -3.48 5.95 -2.76
CA ARG A 20 -2.70 7.04 -2.14
C ARG A 20 -1.21 6.70 -2.23
N ARG A 21 -0.40 7.61 -2.77
CA ARG A 21 1.02 7.34 -3.06
C ARG A 21 1.95 8.10 -2.13
N TYR A 22 2.95 7.39 -1.61
CA TYR A 22 4.02 7.94 -0.79
C TYR A 22 5.37 7.60 -1.43
N ASN A 23 6.14 8.61 -1.78
CA ASN A 23 7.49 8.44 -2.31
C ASN A 23 8.49 8.49 -1.16
N LEU A 24 9.30 7.43 -1.02
CA LEU A 24 10.16 7.15 0.13
C LEU A 24 11.60 6.86 -0.34
N GLY A 25 12.17 7.78 -1.13
CA GLY A 25 13.50 7.61 -1.71
C GLY A 25 13.53 6.50 -2.77
N SER A 26 14.29 5.42 -2.51
CA SER A 26 14.36 4.23 -3.40
C SER A 26 13.16 3.29 -3.25
N MET A 27 12.10 3.74 -2.56
CA MET A 27 10.88 2.98 -2.34
C MET A 27 9.66 3.85 -2.62
N LYS A 28 8.54 3.18 -2.90
CA LYS A 28 7.23 3.81 -3.04
C LYS A 28 6.17 2.91 -2.44
N ALA A 29 5.28 3.49 -1.65
CA ALA A 29 4.08 2.82 -1.15
C ALA A 29 2.84 3.33 -1.90
N ILE A 30 1.90 2.42 -2.19
CA ILE A 30 0.58 2.73 -2.76
C ILE A 30 -0.49 2.12 -1.84
N PHE A 31 -1.08 2.94 -0.98
CA PHE A 31 -2.15 2.53 -0.07
C PHE A 31 -3.49 2.44 -0.82
N LYS A 32 -4.17 1.31 -0.61
CA LYS A 32 -5.45 0.96 -1.25
C LYS A 32 -6.63 1.19 -0.31
N ALA A 33 -6.47 0.87 0.97
CA ALA A 33 -7.43 1.13 2.03
C ALA A 33 -6.71 1.18 3.39
N ASP A 34 -7.05 2.12 4.26
CA ASP A 34 -6.58 2.23 5.65
C ASP A 34 -7.57 3.06 6.49
N GLU A 35 -7.28 3.20 7.80
CA GLU A 35 -7.96 4.13 8.70
C GLU A 35 -9.50 4.02 8.62
N THR A 36 -10.21 5.12 8.35
CA THR A 36 -11.67 5.17 8.30
C THR A 36 -12.28 4.33 7.18
N GLU A 37 -11.52 3.96 6.14
CA GLU A 37 -11.99 3.12 5.05
C GLU A 37 -12.16 1.65 5.49
N THR A 38 -11.45 1.24 6.53
CA THR A 38 -11.47 -0.13 7.08
C THR A 38 -11.95 -0.17 8.52
N ASN A 39 -12.46 0.96 9.06
CA ASN A 39 -12.72 1.15 10.49
C ASN A 39 -11.50 0.80 11.36
N GLU A 40 -10.30 1.16 10.91
CA GLU A 40 -9.02 0.95 11.62
C GLU A 40 -8.69 -0.52 11.88
N GLN A 41 -9.40 -1.46 11.25
CA GLN A 41 -9.20 -2.90 11.48
C GLN A 41 -8.01 -3.48 10.72
N TYR A 42 -7.63 -2.87 9.58
CA TYR A 42 -6.49 -3.30 8.76
C TYR A 42 -6.10 -2.22 7.74
N ALA A 43 -4.93 -2.39 7.13
CA ALA A 43 -4.51 -1.61 5.97
C ALA A 43 -4.12 -2.54 4.81
N VAL A 44 -4.30 -2.06 3.58
CA VAL A 44 -3.86 -2.74 2.36
C VAL A 44 -3.00 -1.78 1.55
N SER A 45 -1.75 -2.16 1.30
CA SER A 45 -0.81 -1.34 0.53
C SER A 45 0.07 -2.19 -0.37
N GLU A 46 0.50 -1.61 -1.49
CA GLU A 46 1.56 -2.16 -2.34
C GLU A 46 2.87 -1.44 -2.02
N TRP A 47 3.96 -2.19 -1.91
CA TRP A 47 5.30 -1.65 -1.72
C TRP A 47 6.19 -2.01 -2.89
N TRP A 48 6.81 -0.98 -3.47
CA TRP A 48 7.70 -1.09 -4.63
C TRP A 48 9.08 -0.60 -4.23
N LEU A 49 10.08 -1.45 -4.42
CA LEU A 49 11.47 -1.20 -4.05
C LEU A 49 12.33 -1.21 -5.32
N GLU A 50 13.25 -0.25 -5.44
CA GLU A 50 14.28 -0.30 -6.48
C GLU A 50 15.20 -1.52 -6.23
N PRO A 51 15.74 -2.15 -7.29
CA PRO A 51 16.67 -3.27 -7.16
C PRO A 51 17.88 -2.96 -6.29
N ASN A 52 18.27 -3.91 -5.44
CA ASN A 52 19.37 -3.78 -4.46
C ASN A 52 19.18 -2.66 -3.41
N SER A 53 17.96 -2.15 -3.22
CA SER A 53 17.68 -1.24 -2.11
C SER A 53 17.64 -1.99 -0.77
N HIS A 54 17.96 -1.27 0.31
CA HIS A 54 17.95 -1.83 1.67
C HIS A 54 16.55 -1.95 2.29
N GLY A 55 15.51 -1.52 1.57
CA GLY A 55 14.15 -1.50 2.09
C GLY A 55 13.97 -0.55 3.29
N PRO A 56 12.98 -0.79 4.17
CA PRO A 56 12.70 0.02 5.35
C PRO A 56 13.74 -0.13 6.49
N GLY A 57 14.69 -1.06 6.38
CA GLY A 57 15.61 -1.44 7.46
C GLY A 57 14.93 -2.30 8.54
N PRO A 58 15.69 -2.86 9.50
CA PRO A 58 15.14 -3.70 10.57
C PRO A 58 14.19 -2.91 11.50
N HIS A 59 13.00 -3.44 11.75
CA HIS A 59 11.99 -2.86 12.65
C HIS A 59 11.04 -3.93 13.22
N CYS A 60 10.15 -3.52 14.13
CA CYS A 60 9.21 -4.38 14.85
C CYS A 60 7.86 -3.67 15.01
N HIS A 61 6.78 -4.45 14.94
CA HIS A 61 5.42 -4.04 15.28
C HIS A 61 4.97 -4.77 16.55
N GLU A 62 4.58 -4.02 17.59
CA GLU A 62 4.09 -4.62 18.86
C GLU A 62 2.60 -4.95 18.81
N ASP A 63 1.82 -4.13 18.10
CA ASP A 63 0.35 -4.15 18.14
C ASP A 63 -0.30 -4.69 16.85
N ASN A 64 0.48 -5.06 15.84
CA ASN A 64 -0.05 -5.52 14.56
C ASN A 64 0.80 -6.64 13.94
N ASP A 65 0.11 -7.55 13.27
CA ASP A 65 0.75 -8.50 12.36
C ASP A 65 0.97 -7.83 10.98
N GLU A 66 2.01 -8.27 10.28
CA GLU A 66 2.26 -7.86 8.89
C GLU A 66 2.34 -9.11 8.00
N ILE A 67 1.60 -9.08 6.89
CA ILE A 67 1.59 -10.15 5.89
C ILE A 67 2.09 -9.55 4.57
N ILE A 68 3.12 -10.15 3.99
CA ILE A 68 3.70 -9.74 2.72
C ILE A 68 3.44 -10.82 1.67
N TYR A 69 2.86 -10.41 0.55
CA TYR A 69 2.67 -11.25 -0.64
C TYR A 69 3.38 -10.62 -1.83
N VAL A 70 4.28 -11.38 -2.48
CA VAL A 70 5.09 -10.90 -3.59
C VAL A 70 4.23 -10.81 -4.86
N LEU A 71 4.12 -9.59 -5.42
CA LEU A 71 3.38 -9.34 -6.66
C LEU A 71 4.27 -9.46 -7.91
N GLU A 72 5.51 -8.98 -7.82
CA GLU A 72 6.48 -8.97 -8.92
C GLU A 72 7.91 -9.06 -8.37
N GLY A 73 8.81 -9.63 -9.18
CA GLY A 73 10.23 -9.75 -8.83
C GLY A 73 10.50 -10.84 -7.80
N THR A 74 11.48 -10.61 -6.93
CA THR A 74 11.87 -11.51 -5.85
C THR A 74 12.33 -10.70 -4.65
N ILE A 75 11.91 -11.12 -3.45
CA ILE A 75 12.26 -10.58 -2.14
C ILE A 75 12.89 -11.70 -1.32
#